data_AF-A0A7X9RHV5-F1
#
_entry.id   AF-A0A7X9RHV5-F1
#
_cell.length_a   1.000
_cell.length_b   1.000
_cell.length_c   1.000
_cell.angle_alpha   90.00
_cell.angle_beta   90.00
_cell.angle_gamma   90.00
#
_symmetry.space_group_name_H-M   'P 1'
#
loop_
_entity.id
_entity.type
_entity.pdbx_description
1 polymer ?
#
loop_
_entity_poly.entity_id
_entity_poly.type
_entity_poly.pdbx_seq_one_letter_code
_entity_poly.pdbx_strand_id
1 'polypeptide(L)'
;MNKSVYKTVCLNDLIYKLKLSNDDIQKILAEFSCPLNKDVEYFLKLKAIEFEKVNLARTYLVYAINNNDSKLCGVYSLASGHLVLDSKISRAQKKKFFGTTYSFGRHINTHLIGQLSKNYHNNYNQLISGTSLIELAFHRIKEKINAAQVQLFILTVKMNLNLENFMKV
;
A
#
# COMPACT_ATOMS: atom_id res chain seq x y z
N MET A 1 -13.25 23.29 2.55
CA MET A 1 -11.97 22.54 2.47
C MET A 1 -11.63 22.39 1.00
N ASN A 2 -10.53 22.99 0.53
CA ASN A 2 -10.03 22.71 -0.82
C ASN A 2 -9.73 21.22 -0.91
N LYS A 3 -10.33 20.55 -1.90
CA LYS A 3 -10.18 19.10 -2.11
C LYS A 3 -8.77 18.86 -2.64
N SER A 4 -7.81 18.54 -1.77
CA SER A 4 -6.46 18.18 -2.20
C SER A 4 -6.53 17.00 -3.17
N VAL A 5 -5.86 17.15 -4.31
CA VAL A 5 -5.77 16.10 -5.33
C VAL A 5 -4.56 15.24 -4.99
N TYR A 6 -4.79 13.95 -4.77
CA TYR A 6 -3.71 12.99 -4.56
C TYR A 6 -3.30 12.34 -5.88
N LYS A 7 -1.99 12.31 -6.16
CA LYS A 7 -1.42 11.45 -7.21
C LYS A 7 -0.59 10.36 -6.58
N THR A 8 -0.67 9.17 -7.16
CA THR A 8 0.12 8.02 -6.72
C THR A 8 1.13 7.66 -7.81
N VAL A 9 2.41 7.63 -7.44
CA VAL A 9 3.52 7.32 -8.32
C VAL A 9 4.06 5.94 -7.94
N CYS A 10 4.11 5.02 -8.89
CA CYS A 10 4.67 3.69 -8.67
C CYS A 10 6.20 3.79 -8.67
N LEU A 11 6.86 3.25 -7.64
CA LEU A 11 8.32 3.25 -7.55
C LEU A 11 8.94 2.47 -8.73
N ASN A 12 8.26 1.40 -9.19
CA ASN A 12 8.65 0.69 -10.41
C ASN A 12 8.72 1.59 -11.65
N ASP A 13 7.77 2.54 -11.79
CA ASP A 13 7.74 3.45 -12.94
C ASP A 13 8.93 4.42 -12.90
N LEU A 14 9.35 4.85 -11.71
CA LEU A 14 10.56 5.66 -11.54
C LEU A 14 11.81 4.90 -12.02
N ILE A 15 11.90 3.61 -11.68
CA ILE A 15 13.03 2.74 -12.05
C ILE A 15 13.05 2.45 -13.56
N TYR A 16 11.93 2.00 -14.13
CA TYR A 16 11.94 1.40 -15.47
C TYR A 16 11.38 2.30 -16.57
N LYS A 17 10.41 3.18 -16.26
CA LYS A 17 9.84 4.11 -17.25
C LYS A 17 10.64 5.41 -17.31
N LEU A 18 10.92 6.01 -16.15
CA LEU A 18 11.69 7.26 -16.06
C LEU A 18 13.21 7.01 -16.00
N LYS A 19 13.64 5.76 -15.78
CA LYS A 19 15.06 5.36 -15.76
C LYS A 19 15.91 6.16 -14.78
N LEU A 20 15.33 6.53 -13.63
CA LEU A 20 16.08 7.21 -12.58
C LEU A 20 17.13 6.27 -11.97
N SER A 21 18.26 6.83 -11.55
CA SER A 21 19.29 6.08 -10.82
C SER A 21 18.78 5.67 -9.44
N ASN A 22 19.35 4.60 -8.86
CA ASN A 22 19.01 4.22 -7.49
C ASN A 22 19.29 5.38 -6.51
N ASP A 23 20.35 6.16 -6.73
CA ASP A 23 20.73 7.28 -5.87
C ASP A 23 19.70 8.41 -5.93
N ASP A 24 19.15 8.72 -7.10
CA ASP A 24 18.12 9.75 -7.23
C ASP A 24 16.80 9.33 -6.58
N ILE A 25 16.43 8.06 -6.75
CA ILE A 25 15.28 7.49 -6.04
C ILE A 25 15.55 7.52 -4.53
N GLN A 26 16.76 7.18 -4.10
CA GLN A 26 17.13 7.17 -2.69
C GLN A 26 17.00 8.58 -2.07
N LYS A 27 17.35 9.64 -2.80
CA LYS A 27 17.14 11.03 -2.34
C LYS A 27 15.65 11.32 -2.12
N ILE A 28 14.78 10.89 -3.03
CA ILE A 28 13.32 11.03 -2.86
C ILE A 28 12.83 10.28 -1.61
N LEU A 29 13.30 9.05 -1.40
CA LEU A 29 12.89 8.22 -0.25
C LEU A 29 13.51 8.69 1.08
N ALA A 30 14.65 9.39 1.03
CA ALA A 30 15.32 9.91 2.22
C ALA A 30 14.48 10.98 2.94
N GLU A 31 13.68 11.75 2.20
CA GLU A 31 12.75 12.76 2.75
C GLU A 31 11.56 12.16 3.51
N PHE A 32 11.34 10.85 3.41
CA PHE A 32 10.27 10.18 4.13
C PHE A 32 10.64 9.98 5.61
N SER A 33 9.72 10.30 6.52
CA SER A 33 9.84 9.97 7.93
C SER A 33 8.55 9.36 8.48
N CYS A 34 8.68 8.31 9.27
CA CYS A 34 7.61 7.76 10.09
C CYS A 34 8.13 7.39 11.49
N PRO A 35 8.17 8.36 12.43
CA PRO A 35 8.64 8.10 13.78
C PRO A 35 7.74 7.11 14.54
N LEU A 36 6.46 7.00 14.16
CA LEU A 36 5.50 6.09 14.78
C LEU A 36 5.70 4.62 14.38
N ASN A 37 6.37 4.37 13.25
CA ASN A 37 6.67 3.02 12.80
C ASN A 37 7.99 3.00 12.00
N LYS A 38 9.09 2.77 12.71
CA LYS A 38 10.43 2.72 12.13
C LYS A 38 10.62 1.59 11.12
N ASP A 39 9.83 0.51 11.21
CA ASP A 39 9.93 -0.60 10.25
C ASP A 39 9.48 -0.17 8.85
N VAL A 40 8.46 0.70 8.76
CA VAL A 40 8.01 1.24 7.47
C VAL A 40 9.07 2.16 6.88
N GLU A 41 9.67 3.02 7.71
CA GLU A 41 10.74 3.92 7.26
C GLU A 41 11.99 3.14 6.81
N TYR A 42 12.40 2.13 7.59
CA TYR A 42 13.48 1.21 7.24
C TYR A 42 13.19 0.50 5.91
N PHE A 43 11.99 -0.08 5.76
CA PHE A 43 11.59 -0.73 4.52
C PHE A 43 11.70 0.23 3.34
N LEU A 44 11.13 1.42 3.45
CA LEU A 44 11.07 2.37 2.34
C LEU A 44 12.48 2.79 1.93
N LYS A 45 13.33 3.14 2.89
CA LYS A 45 14.68 3.64 2.63
C LYS A 45 15.67 2.55 2.20
N LEU A 46 15.51 1.30 2.61
CA LEU A 46 16.55 0.28 2.42
C LEU A 46 16.12 -0.95 1.63
N LYS A 47 14.82 -1.19 1.46
CA LYS A 47 14.30 -2.42 0.86
C LYS A 47 13.37 -2.21 -0.32
N ALA A 48 12.64 -1.08 -0.39
CA ALA A 48 11.61 -0.88 -1.39
C ALA A 48 12.13 -1.01 -2.84
N ILE A 49 13.30 -0.44 -3.15
CA ILE A 49 13.90 -0.54 -4.50
C ILE A 49 14.20 -2.00 -4.87
N GLU A 50 14.82 -2.76 -3.98
CA GLU A 50 15.13 -4.17 -4.24
C GLU A 50 13.86 -5.00 -4.39
N PHE A 51 12.85 -4.75 -3.55
CA PHE A 51 11.56 -5.42 -3.64
C PHE A 51 10.86 -5.15 -4.98
N GLU A 52 11.02 -3.94 -5.54
CA GLU A 52 10.51 -3.61 -6.88
C GLU A 52 11.23 -4.39 -7.98
N LYS A 53 12.56 -4.51 -7.90
CA LYS A 53 13.38 -5.20 -8.90
C LYS A 53 13.05 -6.69 -8.99
N VAL A 54 12.83 -7.34 -7.85
CA VAL A 54 12.49 -8.78 -7.79
C VAL A 54 10.99 -9.05 -7.71
N ASN A 55 10.14 -8.03 -7.91
CA ASN A 55 8.68 -8.15 -7.92
C ASN A 55 8.08 -8.76 -6.62
N LEU A 56 8.73 -8.53 -5.48
CA LEU A 56 8.21 -8.94 -4.17
C LEU A 56 7.10 -8.01 -3.69
N ALA A 57 7.18 -6.73 -4.00
CA ALA A 57 6.14 -5.76 -3.70
C ALA A 57 6.15 -4.60 -4.70
N ARG A 58 4.99 -3.95 -4.85
CA ARG A 58 4.84 -2.68 -5.59
C ARG A 58 4.53 -1.57 -4.60
N THR A 59 5.45 -0.61 -4.50
CA THR A 59 5.40 0.54 -3.60
C THR A 59 4.92 1.77 -4.37
N TYR A 60 3.95 2.46 -3.77
CA TYR A 60 3.33 3.64 -4.33
C TYR A 60 3.59 4.82 -3.40
N LEU A 61 4.21 5.86 -3.95
CA LEU A 61 4.45 7.13 -3.31
C LEU A 61 3.23 8.03 -3.54
N VAL A 62 2.67 8.59 -2.47
CA VAL A 62 1.45 9.41 -2.53
C VAL A 62 1.81 10.88 -2.35
N TYR A 63 1.53 11.66 -3.38
CA TYR A 63 1.78 13.09 -3.40
C TYR A 63 0.47 13.85 -3.25
N ALA A 64 0.41 14.73 -2.25
CA ALA A 64 -0.61 15.78 -2.19
C ALA A 64 -0.21 16.92 -3.12
N ILE A 65 -1.10 17.30 -4.03
CA ILE A 65 -0.88 18.37 -5.00
C ILE A 65 -1.68 19.59 -4.58
N ASN A 66 -0.98 20.70 -4.39
CA ASN A 66 -1.57 22.01 -4.13
C ASN A 66 -0.93 23.03 -5.07
N ASN A 67 -1.73 23.62 -5.96
CA ASN A 67 -1.30 24.59 -6.96
C ASN A 67 -0.11 24.07 -7.80
N ASN A 68 1.11 24.52 -7.49
CA ASN A 68 2.35 24.16 -8.19
C ASN A 68 3.29 23.25 -7.39
N ASP A 69 2.91 22.88 -6.19
CA ASP A 69 3.74 22.06 -5.29
C ASP A 69 3.15 20.66 -5.14
N SER A 70 4.04 19.67 -5.15
CA SER A 70 3.72 18.29 -4.80
C SER A 70 4.54 17.86 -3.60
N LYS A 71 3.90 17.40 -2.53
CA LYS A 71 4.58 16.93 -1.32
C LYS A 71 4.28 15.45 -1.09
N LEU A 72 5.32 14.65 -0.88
CA LEU A 72 5.19 13.23 -0.53
C LEU A 72 4.56 13.12 0.86
N CYS A 73 3.26 12.84 0.92
CA CYS A 73 2.48 12.84 2.15
C CYS A 73 2.19 11.44 2.70
N GLY A 74 2.42 10.39 1.91
CA GLY A 74 2.24 9.02 2.36
C GLY A 74 2.78 7.99 1.38
N VAL A 75 2.76 6.73 1.81
CA VAL A 75 3.20 5.57 1.04
C VAL A 75 2.31 4.37 1.35
N TYR A 76 2.13 3.51 0.34
CA TYR A 76 1.61 2.17 0.55
C TYR A 76 2.36 1.17 -0.34
N SER A 77 2.51 -0.06 0.13
CA SER A 77 3.15 -1.14 -0.62
C SER A 77 2.23 -2.34 -0.70
N LEU A 78 2.04 -2.85 -1.92
CA LEU A 78 1.19 -3.98 -2.23
C LEU A 78 2.05 -5.19 -2.57
N ALA A 79 1.85 -6.30 -1.87
CA ALA A 79 2.51 -7.57 -2.16
C ALA A 79 1.49 -8.63 -2.58
N SER A 80 1.88 -9.53 -3.46
CA SER A 80 1.10 -10.73 -3.74
C SER A 80 1.46 -11.80 -2.70
N GLY A 81 0.44 -12.45 -2.15
CA GLY A 81 0.59 -13.56 -1.22
C GLY A 81 -0.31 -14.72 -1.60
N HIS A 82 -0.23 -15.80 -0.83
CA HIS A 82 -1.17 -16.90 -0.89
C HIS A 82 -1.67 -17.21 0.52
N LEU A 83 -2.98 -17.37 0.68
CA LEU A 83 -3.56 -17.95 1.89
C LEU A 83 -3.81 -19.43 1.64
N VAL A 84 -3.36 -20.27 2.58
CA VAL A 84 -3.78 -21.67 2.66
C VAL A 84 -5.00 -21.75 3.58
N LEU A 85 -6.15 -22.13 3.02
CA LEU A 85 -7.37 -22.35 3.80
C LEU A 85 -7.26 -23.66 4.60
N ASP A 86 -7.57 -23.59 5.89
CA ASP A 86 -7.80 -24.80 6.67
C ASP A 86 -9.02 -25.56 6.11
N SER A 87 -8.85 -26.86 5.93
CA SER A 87 -9.93 -27.81 5.63
C SER A 87 -11.13 -27.72 6.56
N LYS A 88 -10.97 -27.19 7.78
CA LYS A 88 -12.02 -27.10 8.81
C LYS A 88 -12.93 -25.88 8.71
N ILE A 89 -12.75 -24.98 7.73
CA ILE A 89 -13.63 -23.81 7.57
C ILE A 89 -15.06 -24.25 7.24
N SER A 90 -16.01 -23.85 8.09
CA SER A 90 -17.43 -24.20 7.95
C SER A 90 -18.09 -23.50 6.75
N ARG A 91 -19.22 -24.04 6.27
CA ARG A 91 -19.99 -23.42 5.16
C ARG A 91 -20.41 -21.98 5.48
N ALA A 92 -20.76 -21.68 6.73
CA ALA A 92 -21.14 -20.34 7.17
C ALA A 92 -19.95 -19.38 7.11
N GLN A 93 -18.76 -19.82 7.54
CA GLN A 93 -17.53 -19.04 7.41
C GLN A 93 -17.17 -18.81 5.94
N LYS A 94 -17.34 -19.81 5.06
CA LYS A 94 -17.12 -19.63 3.62
C LYS A 94 -18.02 -18.57 3.02
N LYS A 95 -19.33 -18.63 3.32
CA LYS A 95 -20.30 -17.62 2.85
C LYS A 95 -19.96 -16.22 3.37
N LYS A 96 -19.49 -16.11 4.63
CA LYS A 96 -19.12 -14.83 5.25
C LYS A 96 -17.85 -14.21 4.65
N PHE A 97 -16.79 -15.00 4.46
CA PHE A 97 -15.50 -14.49 4.00
C PHE A 97 -15.39 -14.36 2.48
N PHE A 98 -15.97 -15.31 1.74
CA PHE A 98 -15.83 -15.38 0.29
C PHE A 98 -17.11 -14.97 -0.45
N GLY A 99 -18.22 -14.74 0.25
CA GLY A 99 -19.52 -14.43 -0.38
C GLY A 99 -20.18 -15.62 -1.07
N THR A 100 -19.60 -16.82 -0.96
CA THR A 100 -20.03 -18.03 -1.67
C THR A 100 -19.74 -19.29 -0.86
N THR A 101 -20.52 -20.33 -1.13
CA THR A 101 -20.40 -21.66 -0.49
C THR A 101 -19.69 -22.68 -1.36
N TYR A 102 -19.34 -22.32 -2.60
CA TYR A 102 -18.60 -23.18 -3.53
C TYR A 102 -17.23 -23.54 -2.95
N SER A 103 -16.73 -24.71 -3.34
CA SER A 103 -15.39 -25.18 -2.98
C SER A 103 -14.34 -24.41 -3.77
N PHE A 104 -13.58 -23.55 -3.11
CA PHE A 104 -12.32 -23.00 -3.62
C PHE A 104 -11.20 -24.02 -3.39
N GLY A 105 -10.16 -23.97 -4.23
CA GLY A 105 -8.91 -24.68 -3.96
C GLY A 105 -8.33 -24.27 -2.60
N ARG A 106 -7.47 -25.14 -2.01
CA ARG A 106 -6.82 -24.85 -0.71
C ARG A 106 -5.97 -23.57 -0.73
N HIS A 107 -5.51 -23.15 -1.91
CA HIS A 107 -4.68 -21.97 -2.10
C HIS A 107 -5.50 -20.85 -2.71
N ILE A 108 -5.49 -19.69 -2.05
CA ILE A 108 -6.13 -18.48 -2.55
C ILE A 108 -5.07 -17.42 -2.74
N ASN A 109 -4.98 -16.88 -3.97
CA ASN A 109 -4.14 -15.72 -4.24
C ASN A 109 -4.70 -14.51 -3.52
N THR A 110 -3.85 -13.85 -2.74
CA THR A 110 -4.22 -12.68 -1.94
C THR A 110 -3.38 -11.49 -2.36
N HIS A 111 -3.94 -10.29 -2.27
CA HIS A 111 -3.18 -9.05 -2.32
C HIS A 111 -3.10 -8.49 -0.90
N LEU A 112 -1.89 -8.19 -0.46
CA LEU A 112 -1.60 -7.70 0.89
C LEU A 112 -1.17 -6.24 0.81
N ILE A 113 -1.68 -5.41 1.72
CA ILE A 113 -1.08 -4.10 1.99
C ILE A 113 0.06 -4.36 2.98
N GLY A 114 1.26 -4.58 2.45
CA GLY A 114 2.42 -4.95 3.25
C GLY A 114 2.95 -3.79 4.09
N GLN A 115 2.90 -2.58 3.54
CA GLN A 115 3.32 -1.35 4.23
C GLN A 115 2.32 -0.24 3.95
N LEU A 116 2.06 0.61 4.94
CA LEU A 116 1.14 1.73 4.86
C LEU A 116 1.55 2.78 5.88
N SER A 117 1.85 4.00 5.44
CA SER A 117 2.19 5.08 6.36
C SER A 117 2.01 6.46 5.75
N LYS A 118 1.73 7.44 6.60
CA LYS A 118 1.90 8.85 6.29
C LYS A 118 3.36 9.27 6.38
N ASN A 119 3.73 10.36 5.73
CA ASN A 119 5.03 11.00 5.88
C ASN A 119 4.97 12.12 6.91
N TYR A 120 5.67 11.99 8.03
CA TYR A 120 5.69 12.96 9.12
C TYR A 120 6.75 14.06 8.96
N HIS A 121 7.59 13.96 7.92
CA HIS A 121 8.54 15.02 7.60
C HIS A 121 7.78 16.33 7.31
N ASN A 122 8.22 17.44 7.89
CA ASN A 122 7.62 18.78 7.72
C ASN A 122 6.09 18.80 7.90
N ASN A 123 5.53 17.96 8.78
CA ASN A 123 4.09 17.82 9.01
C ASN A 123 3.28 17.39 7.77
N TYR A 124 3.90 16.76 6.77
CA TYR A 124 3.19 16.31 5.56
C TYR A 124 2.12 15.24 5.84
N ASN A 125 2.10 14.65 7.03
CA ASN A 125 1.09 13.72 7.47
C ASN A 125 -0.27 14.40 7.62
N GLN A 126 -0.30 15.72 7.82
CA GLN A 126 -1.52 16.52 7.89
C GLN A 126 -2.07 16.83 6.49
N LEU A 127 -1.37 16.46 5.42
CA LEU A 127 -1.84 16.64 4.05
C LEU A 127 -2.70 15.48 3.56
N ILE A 128 -2.77 14.37 4.31
CA ILE A 128 -3.57 13.20 3.95
C ILE A 128 -4.12 12.50 5.20
N SER A 129 -5.39 12.11 5.17
CA SER A 129 -5.98 11.26 6.21
C SER A 129 -5.57 9.80 6.03
N GLY A 130 -5.53 9.02 7.12
CA GLY A 130 -5.31 7.57 7.00
C GLY A 130 -6.39 6.90 6.15
N THR A 131 -7.65 7.36 6.27
CA THR A 131 -8.78 6.90 5.46
C THR A 131 -8.51 7.06 3.97
N SER A 132 -8.11 8.27 3.54
CA SER A 132 -7.81 8.54 2.13
C SER A 132 -6.63 7.70 1.62
N LEU A 133 -5.61 7.47 2.44
CA LEU A 133 -4.47 6.64 2.06
C LEU A 133 -4.89 5.16 1.88
N ILE A 134 -5.75 4.65 2.76
CA ILE A 134 -6.33 3.30 2.64
C ILE A 134 -7.20 3.20 1.39
N GLU A 135 -8.06 4.18 1.12
CA GLU A 135 -8.91 4.23 -0.07
C GLU A 135 -8.08 4.19 -1.37
N LEU A 136 -6.97 4.92 -1.42
CA LEU A 136 -6.05 4.89 -2.57
C LEU A 136 -5.45 3.50 -2.79
N ALA A 137 -5.05 2.82 -1.72
CA ALA A 137 -4.54 1.45 -1.79
C ALA A 137 -5.62 0.48 -2.28
N PHE A 138 -6.85 0.58 -1.75
CA PHE A 138 -7.99 -0.23 -2.18
C PHE A 138 -8.35 0.00 -3.64
N HIS A 139 -8.38 1.26 -4.10
CA HIS A 139 -8.63 1.58 -5.50
C HIS A 139 -7.62 0.89 -6.41
N ARG A 140 -6.33 0.94 -6.04
CA ARG A 140 -5.25 0.30 -6.81
C ARG A 140 -5.40 -1.22 -6.86
N ILE A 141 -5.80 -1.83 -5.74
CA ILE A 141 -6.08 -3.27 -5.70
C ILE A 141 -7.25 -3.61 -6.63
N LYS A 142 -8.34 -2.82 -6.59
CA LYS A 142 -9.51 -3.03 -7.46
C LYS A 142 -9.17 -2.91 -8.95
N GLU A 143 -8.34 -1.93 -9.34
CA GLU A 143 -7.84 -1.82 -10.72
C GLU A 143 -7.08 -3.06 -11.16
N LYS A 144 -6.19 -3.60 -10.30
CA LYS A 144 -5.46 -4.84 -10.59
C LYS A 144 -6.37 -6.05 -10.70
N ILE A 145 -7.42 -6.14 -9.88
CA ILE A 145 -8.40 -7.24 -9.93
C ILE A 145 -9.26 -7.17 -11.19
N ASN A 146 -9.71 -5.98 -11.60
CA ASN A 146 -10.46 -5.85 -12.86
C ASN A 146 -9.61 -6.28 -14.06
N ALA A 147 -8.28 -6.13 -13.98
CA ALA A 147 -7.33 -6.61 -14.98
C ALA A 147 -6.98 -8.11 -14.83
N ALA A 148 -7.07 -8.67 -13.62
CA ALA A 148 -6.69 -10.05 -13.30
C ALA A 148 -7.81 -10.73 -12.50
N GLN A 149 -8.51 -11.71 -13.09
CA GLN A 149 -9.64 -12.47 -12.51
C GLN A 149 -9.33 -13.09 -11.12
N VAL A 150 -9.33 -12.30 -10.05
CA VAL A 150 -8.94 -12.71 -8.68
C VAL A 150 -10.18 -12.77 -7.78
N GLN A 151 -10.32 -13.87 -7.05
CA GLN A 151 -11.55 -14.28 -6.33
C GLN A 151 -11.63 -13.83 -4.85
N LEU A 152 -10.57 -13.31 -4.23
CA LEU A 152 -10.64 -12.95 -2.81
C LEU A 152 -9.61 -11.91 -2.37
N PHE A 153 -10.04 -11.03 -1.47
CA PHE A 153 -9.19 -10.13 -0.71
C PHE A 153 -9.11 -10.54 0.76
N ILE A 154 -7.89 -10.61 1.29
CA ILE A 154 -7.66 -10.67 2.73
C ILE A 154 -6.76 -9.49 3.08
N LEU A 155 -7.35 -8.52 3.77
CA LEU A 155 -6.62 -7.43 4.37
C LEU A 155 -5.93 -7.93 5.64
N THR A 156 -4.68 -8.39 5.54
CA THR A 156 -3.81 -8.38 6.72
C THR A 156 -3.01 -7.10 6.68
N VAL A 157 -3.51 -6.03 7.32
CA VAL A 157 -2.62 -4.93 7.67
C VAL A 157 -1.91 -5.33 8.95
N LYS A 158 -0.60 -5.59 8.87
CA LYS A 158 0.25 -5.57 10.08
C LYS A 158 0.45 -4.10 10.47
N MET A 159 -0.58 -3.44 10.99
CA MET A 159 -0.41 -2.13 11.61
C MET A 159 -0.06 -2.32 13.08
N ASN A 160 1.20 -2.09 13.44
CA ASN A 160 1.61 -1.82 14.82
C ASN A 160 1.32 -0.34 15.18
N LEU A 161 0.16 0.20 14.80
CA LEU A 161 -0.20 1.61 14.96
C LEU A 161 -1.60 1.73 15.58
N ASN A 162 -1.80 2.76 16.42
CA ASN A 162 -3.12 3.13 16.88
C ASN A 162 -3.96 3.62 15.68
N LEU A 163 -4.89 2.76 15.24
CA LEU A 163 -5.69 2.95 14.04
C LEU A 163 -6.54 4.23 14.12
N GLU A 164 -7.11 4.58 15.27
CA GLU A 164 -7.96 5.77 15.38
C GLU A 164 -7.18 7.07 15.11
N ASN A 165 -5.96 7.15 15.61
CA ASN A 165 -5.10 8.31 15.36
C ASN A 165 -4.56 8.33 13.93
N PHE A 166 -4.27 7.16 13.36
CA PHE A 166 -3.83 7.05 11.98
C PHE A 166 -4.90 7.53 10.99
N MET A 167 -6.17 7.23 11.25
CA MET A 167 -7.28 7.56 10.36
C MET A 167 -7.60 9.05 10.27
N LYS A 168 -7.26 9.84 11.29
CA LYS A 168 -7.44 11.30 11.31
C LYS A 168 -6.44 11.99 10.37
N VAL A 169 -6.52 13.32 10.23
CA VAL A 169 -5.51 14.13 9.52
C VAL A 169 -4.39 14.48 10.47
#